data_AF-A0A399FB01-F1
#
_entry.id   AF-A0A399FB01-F1
#
_cell.length_a   1.000
_cell.length_b   1.000
_cell.length_c   1.000
_cell.angle_alpha   90.00
_cell.angle_beta   90.00
_cell.angle_gamma   90.00
#
_symmetry.space_group_name_H-M   'P 1'
#
loop_
_entity.id
_entity.type
_entity.pdbx_description
1 polymer ?
#
loop_
_entity_poly.entity_id
_entity_poly.type
_entity_poly.pdbx_seq_one_letter_code
_entity_poly.pdbx_strand_id
1 'polypeptide(L)'
;MEVRLQGQFERPLLRLGGLERPFAPTGPLQYSLQLPLEASGVATVLEGEQPRLRFSLPAPAEWRLEDGQANLERLSEATGGRLLASPAELATLPSRGPWSLRPILLALALVCFLLERRQEYLRNRRLNLTTA
;
A
#
# COMPACT_ATOMS: atom_id res chain seq x y z
N MET A 1 -0.10 16.54 15.02
CA MET A 1 1.03 16.50 14.05
C MET A 1 2.20 17.25 14.67
N GLU A 2 3.42 16.74 14.56
CA GLU A 2 4.61 17.40 15.13
C GLU A 2 5.40 18.12 14.04
N VAL A 3 5.75 19.39 14.28
CA VAL A 3 6.70 20.14 13.46
C VAL A 3 8.02 20.25 14.23
N ARG A 4 9.11 19.86 13.59
CA ARG A 4 10.46 19.97 14.14
C ARG A 4 11.28 20.98 13.36
N LEU A 5 11.98 21.84 14.10
CA LEU A 5 12.95 22.78 13.58
C LEU A 5 14.33 22.43 14.13
N GLN A 6 15.32 22.44 13.24
CA GLN A 6 16.72 22.26 13.59
C GLN A 6 17.53 23.44 13.10
N GLY A 7 18.27 24.09 13.99
CA GLY A 7 19.12 25.23 13.65
C GLY A 7 19.30 26.24 14.78
N GLN A 8 20.05 27.29 14.46
CA GLN A 8 20.30 28.41 15.36
C GLN A 8 19.12 29.40 15.30
N PHE A 9 18.22 29.25 16.27
CA PHE A 9 17.09 30.14 16.52
C PHE A 9 17.12 30.55 17.98
N GLU A 10 16.76 31.80 18.29
CA GLU A 10 16.69 32.27 19.68
C GLU A 10 15.35 31.96 20.33
N ARG A 11 14.24 32.42 19.72
CA ARG A 11 12.86 32.20 20.19
C ARG A 11 11.92 32.03 19.00
N PRO A 12 11.96 30.88 18.32
CA PRO A 12 11.17 30.68 17.10
C PRO A 12 9.67 30.59 17.42
N LEU A 13 8.87 31.29 16.60
CA LEU A 13 7.41 31.24 16.62
C LEU A 13 6.91 30.65 15.30
N LEU A 14 5.84 29.85 15.33
CA LEU A 14 5.12 29.41 14.14
C LEU A 14 3.85 30.26 13.96
N ARG A 15 3.71 30.90 12.80
CA ARG A 15 2.47 31.56 12.36
C ARG A 15 1.75 30.67 11.36
N LEU A 16 0.52 30.27 11.68
CA LEU A 16 -0.35 29.45 10.84
C LEU A 16 -1.78 29.98 10.92
N GLY A 17 -2.40 30.32 9.78
CA GLY A 17 -3.79 30.79 9.75
C GLY A 17 -4.05 32.04 10.61
N GLY A 18 -3.04 32.91 10.78
CA GLY A 18 -3.12 34.10 11.64
C GLY A 18 -2.91 33.83 13.14
N LEU A 19 -2.76 32.57 13.55
CA LEU A 19 -2.42 32.20 14.93
C LEU A 19 -0.92 32.00 15.09
N GLU A 20 -0.38 32.48 16.20
CA GLU A 20 1.03 32.32 16.55
C GLU A 20 1.21 31.38 17.73
N ARG A 21 2.17 30.45 17.60
CA ARG A 21 2.52 29.51 18.67
C ARG A 21 4.04 29.42 18.82
N PRO A 22 4.56 29.51 20.05
CA PRO A 22 5.99 29.32 20.29
C PRO A 22 6.38 27.85 20.17
N PHE A 23 7.57 27.60 19.64
CA PHE A 23 8.16 26.25 19.71
C PHE A 23 8.75 25.97 21.09
N ALA A 24 8.66 24.71 21.53
CA ALA A 24 9.33 24.23 22.73
C ALA A 24 10.74 23.71 22.39
N PRO A 25 11.79 24.05 23.15
CA PRO A 25 13.12 23.48 22.96
C PRO A 25 13.12 22.01 23.37
N THR A 26 13.57 21.12 22.48
CA THR A 26 13.65 19.67 22.72
C THR A 26 15.09 19.16 22.83
N GLY A 27 16.07 19.98 22.46
CA GLY A 27 17.48 19.65 22.54
C GLY A 27 18.37 20.78 21.98
N PRO A 28 19.69 20.58 21.95
CA PRO A 28 20.61 21.56 21.38
C PRO A 28 20.25 21.85 19.91
N LEU A 29 19.91 23.11 19.62
CA LEU A 29 19.46 23.56 18.29
C LEU A 29 18.22 22.83 17.76
N GLN A 30 17.39 22.26 18.64
CA GLN A 30 16.20 21.50 18.27
C GLN A 30 14.97 22.05 18.97
N TYR A 31 13.92 22.25 18.19
CA TYR A 31 12.67 22.84 18.63
C TYR A 31 11.51 22.02 18.07
N SER A 32 10.47 21.78 18.87
CA SER A 32 9.26 21.07 18.46
C SER A 32 7.99 21.84 18.79
N LEU A 33 6.96 21.65 17.97
CA LEU A 33 5.63 22.19 18.20
C LEU A 33 4.59 21.15 17.77
N GLN A 34 3.65 20.88 18.68
CA GLN A 34 2.48 20.06 18.38
C GLN A 34 1.39 20.93 17.76
N LEU A 35 0.98 20.56 16.56
CA LEU A 35 -0.15 21.13 15.83
C LEU A 35 -1.38 20.22 15.92
N PRO A 36 -2.59 20.80 15.90
CA PRO A 36 -3.83 20.05 15.74
C PRO A 36 -3.78 19.13 14.50
N LEU A 37 -4.52 18.04 14.53
CA LEU A 37 -4.52 17.07 13.43
C LEU A 37 -5.11 17.68 12.15
N GLU A 38 -6.06 18.62 12.26
CA GLU A 38 -6.64 19.32 11.12
C GLU A 38 -5.85 20.57 10.66
N ALA A 39 -4.67 20.83 11.24
CA ALA A 39 -3.85 21.98 10.87
C ALA A 39 -3.36 21.85 9.42
N SER A 40 -3.79 22.77 8.56
CA SER A 40 -3.48 22.78 7.13
C SER A 40 -3.10 24.18 6.65
N GLY A 41 -2.46 24.25 5.47
CA GLY A 41 -2.08 25.52 4.84
C GLY A 41 -0.60 25.87 4.97
N VAL A 42 -0.27 27.15 4.77
CA VAL A 42 1.12 27.62 4.77
C VAL A 42 1.53 28.11 6.15
N ALA A 43 2.58 27.50 6.70
CA ALA A 43 3.17 27.87 7.97
C ALA A 43 4.43 28.72 7.76
N THR A 44 4.62 29.72 8.61
CA THR A 44 5.79 30.62 8.59
C THR A 44 6.47 30.61 9.94
N VAL A 45 7.78 30.38 9.97
CA VAL A 45 8.61 30.51 11.17
C VAL A 45 9.08 31.95 11.28
N LEU A 46 8.85 32.56 12.43
CA LEU A 46 9.27 33.90 12.78
C LEU A 46 10.37 33.85 13.83
N GLU A 47 11.28 34.81 13.76
CA GLU A 47 12.20 35.14 14.84
C GLU A 47 12.17 36.64 15.07
N GLY A 48 11.74 37.06 16.27
CA GLY A 48 11.63 38.48 16.61
C GLY A 48 10.81 39.29 15.58
N GLU A 49 9.63 38.80 15.21
CA GLU A 49 8.73 39.32 14.16
C GLU A 49 9.20 39.13 12.70
N GLN A 50 10.44 38.70 12.45
CA GLN A 50 10.94 38.54 11.08
C GLN A 50 10.71 37.11 10.55
N PRO A 51 10.17 36.96 9.32
CA PRO A 51 9.98 35.64 8.71
C PRO A 51 11.31 35.03 8.27
N ARG A 52 11.67 33.89 8.87
CA ARG A 52 12.87 33.11 8.56
C ARG A 52 12.61 32.00 7.53
N LEU A 53 11.50 31.29 7.66
CA LEU A 53 11.20 30.11 6.85
C LEU A 53 9.70 30.04 6.55
N ARG A 54 9.33 29.64 5.33
CA ARG A 54 7.94 29.42 4.93
C ARG A 54 7.80 28.04 4.28
N PHE A 55 6.82 27.26 4.72
CA PHE A 55 6.59 25.92 4.20
C PHE A 55 5.10 25.56 4.24
N SER A 56 4.67 24.68 3.34
CA SER A 56 3.31 24.16 3.33
C SER A 56 3.20 22.97 4.27
N LEU A 57 2.18 22.97 5.13
CA LEU A 57 1.80 21.79 5.89
C LEU A 57 1.18 20.75 4.96
N PRO A 58 1.43 19.45 5.20
CA PRO A 58 0.75 18.41 4.45
C PRO A 58 -0.77 18.56 4.63
N ALA A 59 -1.52 18.32 3.57
CA ALA A 59 -2.97 18.26 3.67
C ALA A 59 -3.36 17.19 4.70
N PRO A 60 -4.42 17.42 5.49
CA PRO A 60 -4.96 16.37 6.33
C PRO A 60 -5.28 15.16 5.43
N ALA A 61 -4.91 13.96 5.88
CA ALA A 61 -5.16 12.76 5.11
C ALA A 61 -6.66 12.64 4.79
N GLU A 62 -7.00 12.43 3.52
CA GLU A 62 -8.38 12.17 3.10
C GLU A 62 -8.94 10.88 3.72
N TRP A 63 -8.02 10.00 4.13
CA TRP A 63 -8.30 8.76 4.82
C TRP A 63 -8.81 9.10 6.22
N ARG A 64 -10.12 8.96 6.40
CA ARG A 64 -10.77 9.07 7.70
C ARG A 64 -10.12 8.05 8.66
N LEU A 65 -9.93 8.45 9.91
CA LEU A 65 -9.70 7.54 11.04
C LEU A 65 -10.99 6.72 11.27
N GLU A 66 -11.35 5.89 10.31
CA GLU A 66 -12.33 4.84 10.52
C GLU A 66 -11.68 3.70 11.28
N ASP A 67 -12.47 2.98 12.05
CA ASP A 67 -12.04 1.74 12.67
C ASP A 67 -11.61 0.77 11.55
N GLY A 68 -10.29 0.55 11.47
CA GLY A 68 -9.69 -0.28 10.43
C GLY A 68 -10.23 -1.71 10.46
N GLN A 69 -10.56 -2.23 11.65
CA GLN A 69 -11.11 -3.57 11.79
C GLN A 69 -12.53 -3.64 11.23
N ALA A 70 -13.40 -2.70 11.61
CA ALA A 70 -14.76 -2.61 11.09
C ALA A 70 -14.80 -2.36 9.58
N ASN A 71 -13.83 -1.63 9.02
CA ASN A 71 -13.71 -1.44 7.58
C ASN A 71 -13.28 -2.73 6.86
N LEU A 72 -12.29 -3.44 7.40
CA LEU A 72 -11.85 -4.73 6.84
C LEU A 72 -12.96 -5.77 6.89
N GLU A 73 -13.75 -5.78 7.96
CA GLU A 73 -14.92 -6.68 8.10
C GLU A 73 -15.94 -6.40 7.00
N ARG A 74 -16.37 -5.14 6.83
CA ARG A 74 -17.27 -4.71 5.75
C ARG A 74 -16.76 -5.09 4.36
N LEU A 75 -15.47 -4.89 4.09
CA LEU A 75 -14.85 -5.25 2.81
C LEU A 75 -14.82 -6.76 2.59
N SER A 76 -14.54 -7.53 3.64
CA SER A 76 -14.54 -8.99 3.56
C SER A 76 -15.95 -9.53 3.25
N GLU A 77 -16.99 -9.00 3.90
CA GLU A 77 -18.38 -9.37 3.65
C GLU A 77 -18.83 -9.01 2.22
N ALA A 78 -18.47 -7.80 1.76
CA ALA A 78 -18.81 -7.34 0.41
C ALA A 78 -18.21 -8.22 -0.70
N THR A 79 -17.09 -8.89 -0.43
CA THR A 79 -16.43 -9.81 -1.36
C THR A 79 -16.88 -11.26 -1.18
N GLY A 80 -17.86 -11.52 -0.31
CA GLY A 80 -18.32 -12.86 0.05
C GLY A 80 -17.30 -13.66 0.88
N GLY A 81 -16.28 -12.99 1.40
CA GLY A 81 -15.29 -13.54 2.31
C GLY A 81 -15.67 -13.34 3.78
N ARG A 82 -14.75 -13.71 4.66
CA ARG A 82 -14.85 -13.48 6.11
C ARG A 82 -13.50 -13.02 6.62
N LEU A 83 -13.47 -11.94 7.39
CA LEU A 83 -12.28 -11.52 8.10
C LEU A 83 -11.97 -12.53 9.22
N LEU A 84 -10.72 -12.99 9.28
CA LEU A 84 -10.27 -13.90 10.34
C LEU A 84 -9.76 -13.08 11.52
N ALA A 85 -10.13 -13.47 12.75
CA ALA A 85 -9.71 -12.72 13.94
C ALA A 85 -8.25 -13.02 14.33
N SER A 86 -7.70 -14.15 13.86
CA SER A 86 -6.30 -14.49 14.08
C SER A 86 -5.71 -15.36 12.98
N PRO A 87 -4.38 -15.34 12.79
CA PRO A 87 -3.70 -16.27 11.89
C PRO A 87 -3.91 -17.75 12.26
N ALA A 88 -4.23 -18.04 13.53
CA ALA A 88 -4.48 -19.39 13.99
C ALA A 88 -5.77 -20.00 13.40
N GLU A 89 -6.75 -19.16 13.03
CA GLU A 89 -7.97 -19.63 12.34
C GLU A 89 -7.68 -20.19 10.95
N LEU A 90 -6.57 -19.82 10.30
CA LEU A 90 -6.21 -20.43 9.01
C LEU A 90 -6.03 -21.94 9.14
N ALA A 91 -5.55 -22.43 10.30
CA ALA A 91 -5.31 -23.84 10.53
C ALA A 91 -6.60 -24.65 10.71
N THR A 92 -7.70 -24.01 11.10
CA THR A 92 -8.99 -24.65 11.34
C THR A 92 -9.92 -24.58 10.13
N LEU A 93 -9.63 -23.69 9.17
CA LEU A 93 -10.36 -23.65 7.92
C LEU A 93 -10.14 -24.96 7.13
N PRO A 94 -11.19 -25.47 6.47
CA PRO A 94 -11.02 -26.59 5.55
C PRO A 94 -10.01 -26.15 4.51
N SER A 95 -8.83 -26.79 4.53
CA SER A 95 -7.90 -26.58 3.43
C SER A 95 -8.66 -26.96 2.17
N ARG A 96 -8.66 -26.07 1.17
CA ARG A 96 -8.99 -26.52 -0.19
C ARG A 96 -7.96 -27.58 -0.47
N GLY A 97 -8.33 -28.84 -0.25
CA GLY A 97 -7.43 -29.97 -0.36
C GLY A 97 -6.68 -29.82 -1.66
N PRO A 98 -5.35 -30.01 -1.68
CA PRO A 98 -4.57 -29.79 -2.88
C PRO A 98 -5.03 -30.83 -3.89
N TRP A 99 -6.05 -30.48 -4.68
CA TRP A 99 -6.36 -31.17 -5.91
C TRP A 99 -5.08 -31.03 -6.70
N SER A 100 -4.30 -32.10 -6.69
CA SER A 100 -3.04 -32.15 -7.40
C SER A 100 -3.42 -32.03 -8.87
N LEU A 101 -3.35 -30.82 -9.41
CA LEU A 101 -3.57 -30.54 -10.82
C LEU A 101 -2.46 -31.17 -11.67
N ARG A 102 -1.35 -31.55 -11.03
CA ARG A 102 -0.17 -32.14 -11.66
C ARG A 102 -0.51 -33.37 -12.53
N PRO A 103 -1.20 -34.42 -12.05
CA PRO A 103 -1.61 -35.54 -12.92
C PRO A 103 -2.50 -35.11 -14.08
N ILE A 104 -3.43 -34.18 -13.88
CA ILE A 104 -4.34 -33.69 -14.93
C ILE A 104 -3.56 -32.95 -16.01
N LEU A 105 -2.64 -32.05 -15.61
CA LEU A 105 -1.79 -31.30 -16.51
C LEU A 105 -0.81 -32.20 -17.28
N LEU A 106 -0.26 -33.23 -16.62
CA LEU A 106 0.60 -34.22 -17.27
C LEU A 106 -0.17 -35.04 -18.31
N ALA A 107 -1.38 -35.49 -17.97
CA ALA A 107 -2.25 -36.20 -18.92
C ALA A 107 -2.60 -35.31 -20.12
N LEU A 108 -2.95 -34.04 -19.88
CA LEU A 108 -3.25 -33.08 -20.94
C LEU A 108 -2.02 -32.84 -21.85
N ALA A 109 -0.84 -32.63 -21.26
CA ALA A 109 0.40 -32.45 -22.01
C ALA A 109 0.72 -33.66 -22.90
N LEU A 110 0.52 -34.88 -22.38
CA LEU A 110 0.70 -36.11 -23.15
C LEU A 110 -0.29 -36.20 -24.32
N VAL A 111 -1.55 -35.86 -24.10
CA VAL A 111 -2.57 -35.85 -25.16
C VAL A 111 -2.23 -34.83 -26.24
N CYS A 112 -1.87 -33.59 -25.86
CA CYS A 112 -1.45 -32.56 -26.82
C CYS A 112 -0.23 -33.02 -27.64
N PHE A 113 0.79 -33.58 -26.98
CA PHE A 113 1.98 -34.10 -27.65
C PHE A 113 1.64 -35.20 -28.67
N LEU A 114 0.75 -36.13 -28.31
CA LEU A 114 0.32 -37.22 -29.21
C LEU A 114 -0.48 -36.69 -30.40
N LEU A 115 -1.33 -35.67 -30.19
CA LEU A 115 -2.09 -35.03 -31.25
C LEU A 115 -1.17 -34.32 -32.24
N GLU A 116 -0.20 -33.54 -31.76
CA GLU A 116 0.83 -32.92 -32.60
C GLU A 116 1.61 -33.97 -33.38
N ARG A 117 2.05 -35.05 -32.71
CA ARG A 117 2.80 -36.12 -33.36
C ARG A 117 1.99 -36.82 -34.45
N ARG A 118 0.68 -37.01 -34.24
CA ARG A 118 -0.23 -37.59 -35.23
C ARG A 118 -0.44 -36.64 -36.40
N GLN A 119 -0.65 -35.35 -36.16
CA GLN A 119 -0.81 -34.35 -37.23
C GLN A 119 0.44 -34.26 -38.10
N GLU A 120 1.62 -34.26 -37.48
CA GLU A 120 2.91 -34.30 -38.17
C GLU A 120 3.02 -35.51 -39.09
N TYR A 121 2.68 -36.69 -38.58
CA TYR A 121 2.68 -37.92 -39.36
C TYR A 121 1.74 -37.85 -40.58
N LEU A 122 0.52 -37.33 -40.38
CA LEU A 122 -0.46 -37.18 -41.46
C LEU A 122 -0.01 -36.14 -42.49
N ARG A 123 0.60 -35.03 -42.07
CA ARG A 123 1.16 -34.00 -42.96
C ARG A 123 2.25 -34.57 -43.85
N ASN A 124 3.21 -35.29 -43.26
CA ASN A 124 4.33 -35.87 -43.99
C ASN A 124 3.87 -36.97 -44.98
N ARG A 125 2.87 -37.76 -44.61
CA ARG A 125 2.25 -38.71 -45.56
C ARG A 125 1.59 -38.01 -46.75
N ARG A 126 0.88 -36.90 -46.53
CA ARG A 126 0.25 -36.14 -47.62
C ARG A 126 1.28 -35.54 -48.56
N LEU A 127 2.36 -34.96 -48.02
CA LEU A 127 3.46 -34.40 -48.82
C LEU A 127 4.14 -35.45 -49.70
N ASN A 128 4.40 -36.65 -49.14
CA ASN A 128 5.03 -37.74 -49.88
C ASN A 128 4.14 -38.28 -51.03
N LEU A 129 2.82 -38.17 -50.93
CA LEU A 129 1.88 -38.58 -51.98
C LEU A 129 1.75 -37.54 -53.11
N THR A 130 2.08 -36.27 -52.85
CA THR A 130 2.10 -35.20 -53.87
C THR A 130 3.44 -35.08 -54.61
N THR A 131 4.51 -35.67 -54.07
CA THR A 131 5.86 -35.67 -54.67
C THR A 131 6.21 -36.96 -55.41
N ALA A 132 5.31 -37.95 -55.39
CA ALA A 132 5.40 -39.19 -56.17
C ALA A 132 4.50 -39.11 -57.39
#